data_AF-A0A936QAX8-F1
#
_entry.id   AF-A0A936QAX8-F1
#
_cell.length_a   1.000
_cell.length_b   1.000
_cell.length_c   1.000
_cell.angle_alpha   90.00
_cell.angle_beta   90.00
_cell.angle_gamma   90.00
#
_symmetry.space_group_name_H-M   'P 1'
#
loop_
_entity.id
_entity.type
_entity.pdbx_description
1 polymer ?
#
loop_
_entity_poly.entity_id
_entity_poly.type
_entity_poly.pdbx_seq_one_letter_code
_entity_poly.pdbx_strand_id
1 'polypeptide(L)'
;MRYMEQGGFQNNPLTRLTLWGTFVFLTGLWASNFGMYFSRMGLSPASVAAYYRGSDETFQPARTFGSMVESSHGHFAMMAMVLLVLTHLYIFVPGPRRLKAAFVGGTFAATFLSEASGWLVRFLHPGFAILKPAAFLASQAFLGLMLGLLATFLLTAARRKPLLAVVEPRVDDETPRRAAAGESV
;
A
#
# COMPACT_ATOMS: atom_id res chain seq x y z
N MET A 1 -17.92 -19.16 -14.40
CA MET A 1 -17.00 -18.15 -13.80
C MET A 1 -17.55 -17.53 -12.51
N ARG A 2 -18.26 -18.28 -11.65
CA ARG A 2 -18.90 -17.77 -10.41
C ARG A 2 -17.92 -17.36 -9.30
N TYR A 3 -16.69 -17.89 -9.29
CA TYR A 3 -15.73 -17.66 -8.20
C TYR A 3 -15.16 -16.23 -8.19
N MET A 4 -14.96 -15.62 -9.37
CA MET A 4 -14.51 -14.23 -9.49
C MET A 4 -15.67 -13.23 -9.28
N GLU A 5 -16.91 -13.62 -9.59
CA GLU A 5 -18.10 -12.78 -9.43
C GLU A 5 -18.58 -12.67 -7.98
N GLN A 6 -18.34 -13.70 -7.15
CA GLN A 6 -18.81 -13.76 -5.75
C GLN A 6 -17.76 -13.29 -4.72
N GLY A 7 -16.60 -12.79 -5.15
CA GLY A 7 -15.55 -12.31 -4.25
C GLY A 7 -14.80 -13.43 -3.51
N GLY A 8 -14.62 -14.60 -4.14
CA GLY A 8 -13.92 -15.75 -3.55
C GLY A 8 -12.51 -15.44 -2.99
N PHE A 9 -11.85 -14.40 -3.52
CA PHE A 9 -10.56 -13.92 -3.01
C PHE A 9 -10.61 -13.38 -1.56
N GLN A 10 -11.74 -12.82 -1.13
CA GLN A 10 -11.89 -12.25 0.22
C GLN A 10 -12.04 -13.34 1.29
N ASN A 11 -12.56 -14.50 0.90
CA ASN A 11 -12.83 -15.62 1.80
C ASN A 11 -11.66 -16.62 1.87
N ASN A 12 -10.65 -16.49 1.00
CA ASN A 12 -9.48 -17.36 1.02
C ASN A 12 -8.49 -16.94 2.14
N PRO A 13 -8.22 -17.81 3.14
CA PRO A 13 -7.32 -17.47 4.23
C PRO A 13 -5.87 -17.19 3.79
N LEU A 14 -5.40 -17.83 2.71
CA LEU A 14 -4.05 -17.61 2.19
C LEU A 14 -3.90 -16.21 1.57
N THR A 15 -4.90 -15.77 0.80
CA THR A 15 -4.93 -14.42 0.24
C THR A 15 -5.02 -13.36 1.36
N ARG A 16 -5.74 -13.65 2.44
CA ARG A 16 -5.79 -12.75 3.61
C ARG A 16 -4.45 -12.68 4.33
N LEU A 17 -3.75 -13.80 4.48
CA LEU A 17 -2.43 -13.83 5.10
C LEU A 17 -1.43 -12.99 4.32
N THR A 18 -1.37 -13.13 3.00
CA THR A 18 -0.47 -12.34 2.16
C THR A 18 -0.79 -10.85 2.23
N LEU A 19 -2.07 -10.47 2.15
CA LEU A 19 -2.46 -9.06 2.26
C LEU A 19 -2.15 -8.46 3.65
N TRP A 20 -2.33 -9.22 4.73
CA TRP A 20 -1.91 -8.78 6.07
C TRP A 20 -0.41 -8.61 6.18
N GLY A 21 0.38 -9.56 5.66
CA GLY A 21 1.84 -9.46 5.60
C GLY A 21 2.28 -8.21 4.83
N THR A 22 1.74 -8.00 3.63
CA THR A 22 1.99 -6.81 2.83
C THR A 22 1.59 -5.53 3.57
N PHE A 23 0.44 -5.50 4.22
CA PHE A 23 -0.01 -4.34 5.00
C PHE A 23 0.97 -3.96 6.11
N VAL A 24 1.50 -4.94 6.86
CA VAL A 24 2.48 -4.69 7.92
C VAL A 24 3.76 -4.09 7.35
N PHE A 25 4.31 -4.67 6.28
CA PHE A 25 5.52 -4.14 5.64
C PHE A 25 5.32 -2.75 5.04
N LEU A 26 4.19 -2.49 4.38
CA LEU A 26 3.90 -1.18 3.81
C LEU A 26 3.66 -0.12 4.89
N THR A 27 3.04 -0.48 6.01
CA THR A 27 2.86 0.41 7.15
C THR A 27 4.21 0.74 7.80
N GLY A 28 5.09 -0.26 7.95
CA GLY A 28 6.47 -0.05 8.41
C GLY A 28 7.27 0.85 7.46
N LEU A 29 7.16 0.65 6.15
CA LEU A 29 7.78 1.51 5.14
C LEU A 29 7.24 2.95 5.21
N TRP A 30 5.93 3.12 5.37
CA TRP A 30 5.30 4.43 5.50
C TRP A 30 5.76 5.16 6.77
N ALA A 31 5.73 4.49 7.93
CA ALA A 31 6.15 5.06 9.20
C ALA A 31 7.66 5.38 9.24
N SER A 32 8.50 4.49 8.70
CA SER A 32 9.94 4.73 8.60
C SER A 32 10.27 5.87 7.65
N ASN A 33 9.57 6.00 6.51
CA ASN A 33 9.73 7.14 5.62
C ASN A 33 9.36 8.46 6.32
N PHE A 34 8.27 8.46 7.10
CA PHE A 34 7.88 9.59 7.93
C PHE A 34 8.96 9.96 8.95
N GLY A 35 9.44 8.98 9.74
CA GLY A 35 10.50 9.20 10.72
C GLY A 35 11.83 9.65 10.12
N MET A 36 12.22 9.09 8.96
CA MET A 36 13.44 9.48 8.24
C MET A 36 13.39 10.90 7.69
N TYR A 37 12.21 11.38 7.31
CA TYR A 37 12.04 12.77 6.89
C TYR A 37 12.32 13.71 8.05
N PHE A 38 11.61 13.54 9.18
CA PHE A 38 11.72 14.43 10.34
C PHE A 38 13.06 14.31 11.08
N SER A 39 13.77 13.19 10.97
CA SER A 39 15.12 13.06 11.53
C SER A 39 16.19 13.82 10.75
N ARG A 40 15.91 14.18 9.49
CA ARG A 40 16.86 14.86 8.59
C ARG A 40 16.46 16.29 8.24
N MET A 41 15.16 16.57 8.19
CA MET A 41 14.60 17.83 7.72
C MET A 41 13.37 18.21 8.54
N GLY A 42 13.20 19.50 8.80
CA GLY A 42 11.96 20.07 9.29
C GLY A 42 11.00 20.43 8.15
N LEU A 43 9.85 20.98 8.52
CA LEU A 43 8.87 21.51 7.56
C LEU A 43 9.24 22.90 7.03
N SER A 44 10.29 23.53 7.59
CA SER A 44 10.70 24.87 7.17
C SER A 44 11.47 24.81 5.84
N PRO A 45 11.22 25.75 4.90
CA PRO A 45 11.99 25.83 3.65
C PRO A 45 13.50 25.99 3.89
N ALA A 46 13.90 26.70 4.96
CA ALA A 46 15.30 26.85 5.33
C ALA A 46 15.98 25.51 5.68
N SER A 47 15.28 24.63 6.42
CA SER A 47 15.81 23.30 6.76
C SER A 47 16.00 22.42 5.52
N VAL A 48 15.06 22.48 4.57
CA VAL A 48 15.17 21.76 3.30
C VAL A 48 16.32 22.29 2.45
N ALA A 49 16.45 23.61 2.36
CA ALA A 49 17.55 24.23 1.62
C ALA A 49 18.91 23.85 2.21
N ALA A 50 19.06 23.91 3.54
CA ALA A 50 20.25 23.47 4.25
C ALA A 50 20.58 22.00 4.01
N TYR A 51 19.58 21.11 4.04
CA TYR A 51 19.79 19.67 3.82
C TYR A 51 20.26 19.33 2.39
N TYR A 52 19.73 20.00 1.37
CA TYR A 52 20.09 19.71 -0.02
C TYR A 52 21.33 20.49 -0.48
N ARG A 53 21.41 21.78 -0.16
CA ARG A 53 22.47 22.69 -0.63
C ARG A 53 23.65 22.80 0.32
N GLY A 54 23.57 22.18 1.50
CA GLY A 54 24.55 22.33 2.56
C GLY A 54 24.30 23.56 3.41
N SER A 55 24.98 23.63 4.55
CA SER A 55 24.97 24.78 5.45
C SER A 55 26.31 24.88 6.14
N ASP A 56 26.88 26.10 6.09
CA ASP A 56 28.13 26.41 6.78
C ASP A 56 27.94 26.42 8.30
N GLU A 57 26.75 26.80 8.78
CA GLU A 57 26.41 26.84 10.21
C GLU A 57 26.42 25.45 10.87
N THR A 58 26.01 24.42 10.12
CA THR A 58 25.98 23.04 10.60
C THR A 58 27.11 22.19 10.02
N PHE A 59 28.07 22.82 9.32
CA PHE A 59 29.18 22.17 8.61
C PHE A 59 28.72 20.99 7.74
N GLN A 60 27.52 21.09 7.14
CA GLN A 60 26.97 20.04 6.30
C GLN A 60 27.30 20.30 4.83
N PRO A 61 27.97 19.35 4.15
CA PRO A 61 28.24 19.48 2.73
C PRO A 61 26.95 19.37 1.90
N ALA A 62 26.92 20.07 0.78
CA ALA A 62 25.86 19.94 -0.20
C ALA A 62 25.76 18.50 -0.72
N ARG A 63 24.53 18.03 -0.98
CA ARG A 63 24.34 16.72 -1.61
C ARG A 63 24.99 16.69 -2.99
N THR A 64 25.76 15.63 -3.24
CA THR A 64 26.39 15.39 -4.54
C THR A 64 25.37 14.84 -5.53
N PHE A 65 25.63 15.03 -6.82
CA PHE A 65 24.80 14.48 -7.89
C PHE A 65 24.69 12.95 -7.79
N GLY A 66 25.81 12.26 -7.56
CA GLY A 66 25.84 10.80 -7.40
C GLY A 66 24.93 10.30 -6.27
N SER A 67 25.04 10.92 -5.07
CA SER A 67 24.18 10.57 -3.93
C SER A 67 22.70 10.76 -4.23
N MET A 68 22.34 11.76 -5.04
CA MET A 68 20.95 11.99 -5.42
C MET A 68 20.45 11.00 -6.48
N VAL A 69 21.29 10.61 -7.45
CA VAL A 69 20.94 9.56 -8.42
C VAL A 69 20.71 8.24 -7.70
N GLU A 70 21.63 7.84 -6.81
CA GLU A 70 21.51 6.60 -6.04
C GLU A 70 20.21 6.56 -5.22
N SER A 71 19.93 7.64 -4.49
CA SER A 71 18.71 7.75 -3.70
C SER A 71 17.46 7.71 -4.58
N SER A 72 17.47 8.41 -5.72
CA SER A 72 16.30 8.47 -6.62
C SER A 72 16.06 7.15 -7.33
N HIS A 73 17.11 6.46 -7.75
CA HIS A 73 17.01 5.17 -8.42
C HIS A 73 16.34 4.13 -7.52
N GLY A 74 16.84 3.98 -6.28
CA GLY A 74 16.24 3.06 -5.32
C GLY A 74 14.80 3.44 -4.96
N HIS A 75 14.54 4.74 -4.77
CA HIS A 75 13.22 5.18 -4.35
C HIS A 75 12.18 5.10 -5.49
N PHE A 76 12.56 5.38 -6.74
CA PHE A 76 11.66 5.20 -7.88
C PHE A 76 11.28 3.73 -8.09
N ALA A 77 12.24 2.81 -8.03
CA ALA A 77 11.95 1.39 -8.15
C ALA A 77 11.00 0.91 -7.05
N MET A 78 11.27 1.30 -5.81
CA MET A 78 10.44 0.93 -4.66
C MET A 78 9.03 1.56 -4.73
N MET A 79 8.94 2.87 -5.02
CA MET A 79 7.66 3.57 -5.13
C MET A 79 6.82 3.06 -6.29
N ALA A 80 7.41 2.69 -7.43
CA ALA A 80 6.67 2.09 -8.54
C ALA A 80 5.92 0.82 -8.09
N MET A 81 6.57 -0.04 -7.31
CA MET A 81 5.94 -1.25 -6.78
C MET A 81 4.86 -0.93 -5.72
N VAL A 82 5.17 -0.07 -4.75
CA VAL A 82 4.23 0.31 -3.68
C VAL A 82 2.98 0.96 -4.25
N LEU A 83 3.15 1.92 -5.17
CA LEU A 83 2.04 2.60 -5.80
C LEU A 83 1.22 1.65 -6.65
N LEU A 84 1.85 0.77 -7.43
CA LEU A 84 1.14 -0.24 -8.20
C LEU A 84 0.27 -1.11 -7.29
N VAL A 85 0.83 -1.68 -6.22
CA VAL A 85 0.08 -2.57 -5.31
C VAL A 85 -1.10 -1.83 -4.66
N LEU A 86 -0.86 -0.67 -4.06
CA LEU A 86 -1.90 0.05 -3.32
C LEU A 86 -2.98 0.61 -4.24
N THR A 87 -2.61 1.22 -5.37
CA THR A 87 -3.58 1.79 -6.31
C THR A 87 -4.34 0.70 -7.05
N HIS A 88 -3.71 -0.43 -7.38
CA HIS A 88 -4.39 -1.56 -7.99
C HIS A 88 -5.44 -2.16 -7.07
N LEU A 89 -5.12 -2.36 -5.79
CA LEU A 89 -6.10 -2.81 -4.79
C LEU A 89 -7.24 -1.80 -4.63
N TYR A 90 -6.94 -0.51 -4.66
CA TYR A 90 -7.94 0.55 -4.55
C TYR A 90 -8.97 0.56 -5.70
N ILE A 91 -8.61 0.11 -6.90
CA ILE A 91 -9.55 0.03 -8.04
C ILE A 91 -10.77 -0.86 -7.71
N PHE A 92 -10.59 -1.88 -6.87
CA PHE A 92 -11.66 -2.80 -6.47
C PHE A 92 -12.59 -2.24 -5.38
N VAL A 93 -12.24 -1.13 -4.74
CA VAL A 93 -13.09 -0.47 -3.74
C VAL A 93 -14.34 0.11 -4.43
N PRO A 94 -15.57 -0.13 -3.95
CA PRO A 94 -16.76 0.45 -4.57
C PRO A 94 -16.72 1.98 -4.48
N GLY A 95 -16.97 2.68 -5.60
CA GLY A 95 -16.92 4.13 -5.65
C GLY A 95 -16.95 4.71 -7.07
N PRO A 96 -17.17 6.03 -7.21
CA PRO A 96 -17.28 6.67 -8.52
C PRO A 96 -15.94 6.66 -9.27
N ARG A 97 -15.99 6.31 -10.57
CA ARG A 97 -14.80 6.16 -11.43
C ARG A 97 -13.93 7.42 -11.48
N ARG A 98 -14.53 8.62 -11.48
CA ARG A 98 -13.81 9.89 -11.51
C ARG A 98 -12.96 10.12 -10.25
N LEU A 99 -13.53 9.84 -9.07
CA LEU A 99 -12.80 9.95 -7.81
C LEU A 99 -11.63 8.96 -7.79
N LYS A 100 -11.87 7.73 -8.27
CA LYS A 100 -10.79 6.73 -8.36
C LYS A 100 -9.64 7.20 -9.23
N ALA A 101 -9.94 7.71 -10.43
CA ALA A 101 -8.94 8.22 -11.35
C ALA A 101 -8.18 9.41 -10.76
N ALA A 102 -8.89 10.35 -10.11
CA ALA A 102 -8.27 11.50 -9.45
C ALA A 102 -7.36 11.06 -8.29
N PHE A 103 -7.77 10.05 -7.51
CA PHE A 103 -7.00 9.56 -6.37
C PHE A 103 -5.73 8.83 -6.81
N VAL A 104 -5.84 7.97 -7.83
CA VAL A 104 -4.68 7.30 -8.43
C VAL A 104 -3.73 8.33 -9.04
N GLY A 105 -4.22 9.23 -9.91
CA GLY A 105 -3.40 10.27 -10.52
C GLY A 105 -2.75 11.20 -9.49
N GLY A 106 -3.51 11.61 -8.47
CA GLY A 106 -3.03 12.44 -7.37
C GLY A 106 -1.94 11.77 -6.55
N THR A 107 -2.07 10.47 -6.27
CA THR A 107 -1.04 9.69 -5.55
C THR A 107 0.26 9.66 -6.34
N PHE A 108 0.21 9.29 -7.63
CA PHE A 108 1.40 9.28 -8.49
C PHE A 108 2.04 10.66 -8.60
N ALA A 109 1.23 11.70 -8.82
CA ALA A 109 1.72 13.08 -8.93
C ALA A 109 2.38 13.55 -7.63
N ALA A 110 1.77 13.31 -6.47
CA ALA A 110 2.29 13.71 -5.17
C ALA A 110 3.61 12.98 -4.85
N THR A 111 3.68 11.67 -5.07
CA THR A 111 4.91 10.89 -4.83
C THR A 111 6.02 11.31 -5.79
N PHE A 112 5.71 11.52 -7.08
CA PHE A 112 6.70 12.00 -8.05
C PHE A 112 7.23 13.39 -7.67
N LEU A 113 6.34 14.32 -7.30
CA LEU A 113 6.70 15.68 -6.89
C LEU A 113 7.51 15.70 -5.59
N SER A 114 7.23 14.78 -4.66
CA SER A 114 8.03 14.57 -3.45
C SER A 114 9.47 14.24 -3.79
N GLU A 115 9.73 13.40 -4.79
CA GLU A 115 11.10 13.07 -5.20
C GLU A 115 11.74 14.15 -6.06
N ALA A 116 11.01 14.69 -7.02
CA ALA A 116 11.48 15.74 -7.91
C ALA A 116 11.86 17.01 -7.14
N SER A 117 11.14 17.38 -6.08
CA SER A 117 11.41 18.60 -5.32
C SER A 117 12.82 18.67 -4.74
N GLY A 118 13.44 17.55 -4.36
CA GLY A 118 14.85 17.52 -3.93
C GLY A 118 15.81 17.95 -5.04
N TRP A 119 15.52 17.54 -6.28
CA TRP A 119 16.25 17.96 -7.48
C TRP A 119 16.06 19.44 -7.78
N LEU A 120 14.84 19.96 -7.68
CA LEU A 120 14.57 21.37 -7.91
C LEU A 120 15.30 22.26 -6.89
N VAL A 121 15.30 21.90 -5.61
CA VAL A 121 16.00 22.68 -4.57
C VAL A 121 17.51 22.69 -4.79
N ARG A 122 18.08 21.56 -5.19
CA ARG A 122 19.53 21.41 -5.35
C ARG A 122 20.06 22.09 -6.61
N PHE A 123 19.39 21.91 -7.74
CA PHE A 123 19.92 22.26 -9.06
C PHE A 123 19.21 23.45 -9.73
N LEU A 124 17.97 23.75 -9.34
CA LEU A 124 17.19 24.81 -9.97
C LEU A 124 17.21 26.09 -9.14
N HIS A 125 16.54 26.11 -7.99
CA HIS A 125 16.46 27.30 -7.14
C HIS A 125 16.06 26.96 -5.69
N PRO A 126 16.67 27.59 -4.65
CA PRO A 126 16.28 27.38 -3.25
C PRO A 126 14.82 27.75 -2.94
N GLY A 127 14.19 28.61 -3.76
CA GLY A 127 12.77 28.96 -3.63
C GLY A 127 11.80 27.77 -3.77
N PHE A 128 12.24 26.66 -4.40
CA PHE A 128 11.46 25.42 -4.44
C PHE A 128 11.47 24.64 -3.12
N ALA A 129 12.15 25.14 -2.07
CA ALA A 129 12.25 24.43 -0.80
C ALA A 129 10.90 24.21 -0.11
N ILE A 130 9.90 25.07 -0.34
CA ILE A 130 8.54 24.87 0.17
C ILE A 130 7.80 23.72 -0.53
N LEU A 131 8.20 23.38 -1.76
CA LEU A 131 7.59 22.31 -2.54
C LEU A 131 7.85 20.95 -1.91
N LYS A 132 9.04 20.75 -1.30
CA LYS A 132 9.43 19.48 -0.67
C LYS A 132 8.51 19.07 0.48
N PRO A 133 8.28 19.88 1.54
CA PRO A 133 7.39 19.51 2.64
C PRO A 133 5.94 19.40 2.16
N ALA A 134 5.48 20.28 1.28
CA ALA A 134 4.13 20.21 0.74
C ALA A 134 3.88 18.90 -0.05
N ALA A 135 4.78 18.55 -0.97
CA ALA A 135 4.68 17.33 -1.76
C ALA A 135 4.89 16.07 -0.91
N PHE A 136 5.79 16.12 0.08
CA PHE A 136 5.98 15.05 1.04
C PHE A 136 4.70 14.79 1.84
N LEU A 137 4.11 15.82 2.46
CA LEU A 137 2.87 15.68 3.24
C LEU A 137 1.71 15.20 2.37
N ALA A 138 1.58 15.70 1.14
CA ALA A 138 0.59 15.19 0.19
C ALA A 138 0.79 13.70 -0.11
N SER A 139 2.02 13.28 -0.42
CA SER A 139 2.37 11.88 -0.66
C SER A 139 2.06 11.00 0.56
N GLN A 140 2.43 11.45 1.76
CA GLN A 140 2.15 10.76 3.02
C GLN A 140 0.65 10.62 3.29
N ALA A 141 -0.14 11.65 2.99
CA ALA A 141 -1.58 11.62 3.15
C ALA A 141 -2.24 10.62 2.19
N PHE A 142 -1.88 10.64 0.90
CA PHE A 142 -2.40 9.66 -0.06
C PHE A 142 -2.05 8.22 0.33
N LEU A 143 -0.78 7.96 0.66
CA LEU A 143 -0.34 6.62 1.08
C LEU A 143 -1.04 6.18 2.37
N GLY A 144 -1.13 7.06 3.37
CA GLY A 144 -1.81 6.78 4.63
C GLY A 144 -3.29 6.50 4.45
N LEU A 145 -3.97 7.24 3.57
CA LEU A 145 -5.37 6.98 3.22
C LEU A 145 -5.54 5.61 2.53
N MET A 146 -4.65 5.25 1.60
CA MET A 146 -4.69 3.94 0.95
C MET A 146 -4.46 2.79 1.93
N LEU A 147 -3.52 2.96 2.86
CA LEU A 147 -3.28 2.00 3.94
C LEU A 147 -4.48 1.89 4.87
N GLY A 148 -5.12 3.01 5.21
CA GLY A 148 -6.36 3.03 5.98
C GLY A 148 -7.48 2.28 5.27
N LEU A 149 -7.66 2.48 3.97
CA LEU A 149 -8.63 1.75 3.15
C LEU A 149 -8.32 0.25 3.12
N LEU A 150 -7.05 -0.13 2.95
CA LEU A 150 -6.63 -1.53 3.01
C LEU A 150 -6.91 -2.14 4.40
N ALA A 151 -6.63 -1.42 5.49
CA ALA A 151 -6.91 -1.86 6.84
C ALA A 151 -8.42 -2.07 7.06
N THR A 152 -9.26 -1.10 6.67
CA THR A 152 -10.73 -1.23 6.78
C THR A 152 -11.25 -2.41 5.96
N PHE A 153 -10.69 -2.64 4.77
CA PHE A 153 -11.01 -3.79 3.94
C PHE A 153 -10.67 -5.11 4.64
N LEU A 154 -9.47 -5.26 5.18
CA LEU A 154 -9.02 -6.47 5.88
C LEU A 154 -9.82 -6.75 7.16
N LEU A 155 -10.14 -5.70 7.92
CA LEU A 155 -10.96 -5.81 9.13
C LEU A 155 -12.41 -6.19 8.82
N THR A 156 -12.98 -5.62 7.76
CA THR A 156 -14.36 -5.94 7.34
C THR A 156 -14.46 -7.35 6.78
N ALA A 157 -13.47 -7.80 6.01
CA ALA A 157 -13.39 -9.17 5.51
C ALA A 157 -13.22 -10.19 6.66
N ALA A 158 -12.47 -9.85 7.71
CA ALA A 158 -12.32 -10.71 8.88
C ALA A 158 -13.62 -10.90 9.68
N ARG A 159 -14.51 -9.91 9.66
CA ARG A 159 -15.82 -9.96 10.34
C ARG A 159 -16.87 -10.79 9.59
N ARG A 160 -16.69 -11.03 8.29
CA ARG A 160 -17.52 -11.96 7.52
C ARG A 160 -17.08 -13.38 7.89
N LYS A 161 -17.78 -14.01 8.84
CA LYS A 161 -17.55 -15.43 9.22
C LYS A 161 -17.56 -16.30 7.95
N PRO A 162 -16.67 -17.31 7.84
CA PRO A 162 -16.85 -18.36 6.84
C PRO A 162 -18.14 -19.11 7.17
N LEU A 163 -19.21 -18.83 6.43
CA LEU A 163 -20.53 -19.48 6.58
C LEU A 163 -20.56 -20.90 5.99
N LEU A 164 -19.46 -21.65 6.06
CA LEU A 164 -19.37 -23.03 5.60
C LEU A 164 -18.50 -23.88 6.54
N ALA A 165 -18.91 -23.93 7.82
CA ALA A 165 -19.02 -25.21 8.52
C ALA A 165 -20.49 -25.69 8.46
N VAL A 166 -21.19 -25.36 7.36
CA VAL A 166 -22.52 -25.90 7.08
C VAL A 166 -22.30 -27.28 6.51
N VAL A 167 -22.40 -28.24 7.42
CA VAL A 167 -22.91 -29.60 7.20
C VAL A 167 -22.23 -30.30 6.02
N GLU A 168 -21.09 -30.93 6.28
CA GLU A 168 -20.86 -32.21 5.62
C GLU A 168 -22.11 -33.07 5.88
N PRO A 169 -22.78 -33.59 4.85
CA PRO A 169 -23.81 -34.58 5.11
C PRO A 169 -23.12 -35.73 5.84
N ARG A 170 -23.57 -35.97 7.06
CA ARG A 170 -23.20 -37.14 7.85
C ARG A 170 -23.53 -38.36 6.99
N VAL A 171 -22.53 -38.95 6.36
CA VAL A 171 -22.65 -40.24 5.69
C VAL A 171 -22.65 -41.28 6.79
N ASP A 172 -23.77 -41.40 7.49
CA ASP A 172 -24.10 -42.51 8.37
C ASP A 172 -25.62 -42.60 8.40
N ASP A 173 -26.20 -43.42 7.52
CA ASP A 173 -27.10 -44.51 7.92
C ASP A 173 -27.66 -45.21 6.67
N GLU A 174 -26.94 -46.18 6.11
CA GLU A 174 -27.58 -47.19 5.27
C GLU A 174 -26.83 -48.51 5.30
N THR A 175 -26.99 -49.26 6.40
CA THR A 175 -27.25 -50.71 6.40
C THR A 175 -27.51 -51.17 7.84
N PRO A 176 -28.35 -52.19 8.14
CA PRO A 176 -28.94 -53.22 7.24
C PRO A 176 -30.40 -53.65 7.56
N ARG A 177 -31.07 -54.33 6.60
CA ARG A 177 -32.02 -55.48 6.76
C ARG A 177 -33.23 -55.42 5.81
N ARG A 178 -33.19 -56.26 4.77
CA ARG A 178 -34.21 -57.27 4.45
C ARG A 178 -33.45 -58.48 3.90
N ALA A 179 -33.15 -59.48 4.73
CA ALA A 179 -34.00 -60.65 4.97
C ALA A 179 -34.32 -61.42 3.68
N ALA A 180 -33.53 -62.47 3.48
CA ALA A 180 -33.90 -63.79 2.97
C ALA A 180 -35.31 -63.99 2.36
N ALA A 181 -35.33 -64.38 1.09
CA ALA A 181 -36.19 -65.40 0.48
C ALA A 181 -35.64 -65.60 -0.95
N GLY A 182 -34.98 -66.72 -1.26
CA GLY A 182 -35.58 -67.84 -2.03
C GLY A 182 -35.43 -67.57 -3.54
N GLU A 183 -35.01 -68.45 -4.43
CA GLU A 183 -34.82 -69.90 -4.48
C GLU A 183 -33.94 -70.21 -5.72
N SER A 184 -33.40 -71.43 -5.72
CA SER A 184 -32.79 -72.17 -6.83
C SER A 184 -33.48 -72.03 -8.19
N VAL A 185 -32.71 -71.99 -9.29
CA VAL A 185 -32.36 -73.10 -10.22
C VAL A 185 -31.29 -72.63 -11.18
#